data_AF-A0A377CZJ8-F1
#
_entry.id   AF-A0A377CZJ8-F1
#
_cell.length_a   1.000
_cell.length_b   1.000
_cell.length_c   1.000
_cell.angle_alpha   90.00
_cell.angle_beta   90.00
_cell.angle_gamma   90.00
#
_symmetry.space_group_name_H-M   'P 1'
#
loop_
_entity.id
_entity.type
_entity.pdbx_description
1 polymer ?
#
loop_
_entity_poly.entity_id
_entity_poly.type
_entity_poly.pdbx_seq_one_letter_code
_entity_poly.pdbx_strand_id
1 'polypeptide(L)' 'MVSGQTTKQVLLLNTIRTALDQGDLLLYAQPIRNKEGEGYDEILARLKYDGGIMTPDKFLPLIAQFNLSARF' A
#
# COMPACT_ATOMS: atom_id res chain seq x y z
N MET A 1 4.58 26.07 10.32
CA MET A 1 3.39 25.19 10.26
C MET A 1 3.83 23.75 9.96
N VAL A 2 4.40 23.04 10.94
CA VAL A 2 4.95 21.67 10.75
C VAL A 2 4.13 20.62 11.53
N SER A 3 3.43 21.06 12.58
CA SER A 3 2.63 20.20 13.47
C SER A 3 1.53 19.42 12.74
N GLY A 4 0.71 20.08 11.89
CA GLY A 4 -0.43 19.43 11.24
C GLY A 4 -0.07 18.38 10.18
N GLN A 5 1.08 18.50 9.51
CA GLN A 5 1.54 17.54 8.52
C GLN A 5 2.05 16.25 9.18
N THR A 6 2.78 16.40 10.28
CA THR A 6 3.30 15.29 11.09
C THR A 6 2.14 14.44 11.64
N THR A 7 1.08 15.07 12.17
CA THR A 7 -0.10 14.36 12.68
C THR A 7 -0.79 13.51 11.61
N LYS A 8 -0.90 14.00 10.37
CA LYS A 8 -1.50 13.25 9.27
C LYS A 8 -0.68 12.01 8.90
N GLN A 9 0.64 12.13 8.86
CA GLN A 9 1.54 11.00 8.57
C GLN A 9 1.47 9.92 9.66
N VAL A 10 1.42 10.32 10.93
CA VAL A 10 1.28 9.39 12.05
C VAL A 10 -0.07 8.67 12.01
N LEU A 11 -1.16 9.36 11.71
CA LEU A 11 -2.48 8.74 11.56
C LEU A 11 -2.48 7.72 10.42
N LEU A 12 -1.92 8.08 9.27
CA LEU A 12 -1.80 7.20 8.11
C LEU A 12 -0.92 5.98 8.41
N LEU A 13 0.19 6.15 9.13
CA LEU A 13 1.04 5.05 9.58
C LEU A 13 0.27 4.07 10.48
N ASN A 14 -0.56 4.58 11.39
CA ASN A 14 -1.39 3.73 12.26
C ASN A 14 -2.45 2.95 11.46
N THR A 15 -3.06 3.58 10.46
CA THR A 15 -3.97 2.90 9.52
C THR A 15 -3.24 1.79 8.77
N ILE A 16 -2.05 2.07 8.23
CA ILE A 16 -1.23 1.08 7.52
C ILE A 16 -0.88 -0.10 8.43
N ARG A 17 -0.41 0.17 9.65
CA ARG A 17 -0.05 -0.89 10.61
C ARG A 17 -1.25 -1.78 10.94
N THR A 18 -2.41 -1.17 11.24
CA THR A 18 -3.63 -1.91 11.58
C THR A 18 -4.06 -2.85 10.46
N ALA A 19 -4.08 -2.35 9.22
CA ALA A 19 -4.44 -3.17 8.06
C ALA A 19 -3.45 -4.33 7.84
N LEU A 20 -2.15 -4.08 8.00
CA LEU A 20 -1.13 -5.13 7.87
C LEU A 20 -1.27 -6.19 8.98
N ASP A 21 -1.52 -5.77 10.22
CA ASP A 21 -1.75 -6.68 11.36
C ASP A 21 -3.03 -7.53 11.17
N GLN A 22 -4.01 -7.03 10.41
CA GLN A 22 -5.26 -7.72 10.06
C GLN A 22 -5.13 -8.63 8.83
N GLY A 23 -3.98 -8.61 8.13
CA GLY A 23 -3.79 -9.39 6.91
C GLY A 23 -4.50 -8.80 5.68
N ASP A 24 -4.81 -7.50 5.69
CA ASP A 24 -5.57 -6.82 4.62
C ASP A 24 -4.72 -6.41 3.40
N LEU A 25 -3.56 -7.05 3.21
CA LEU A 25 -2.78 -6.92 1.99
C LEU A 25 -3.45 -7.72 0.87
N LEU A 26 -3.91 -7.02 -0.16
CA LEU A 26 -4.56 -7.60 -1.33
C LEU A 26 -3.60 -7.62 -2.53
N LEU A 27 -3.72 -8.65 -3.36
CA LEU A 27 -3.01 -8.78 -4.63
C LEU A 27 -4.01 -8.71 -5.79
N TYR A 28 -3.76 -7.77 -6.69
CA TYR A 28 -4.51 -7.61 -7.94
C TYR A 28 -3.65 -8.08 -9.09
N ALA A 29 -4.26 -8.74 -10.08
CA ALA A 29 -3.61 -9.09 -11.33
C ALA A 29 -4.08 -8.12 -12.42
N GLN A 30 -3.16 -7.35 -12.99
CA GLN A 30 -3.42 -6.49 -14.14
C GLN A 30 -2.82 -7.15 -15.39
N PRO A 31 -3.64 -7.59 -16.36
CA PRO A 31 -3.11 -8.20 -17.57
C PRO A 31 -2.45 -7.13 -18.45
N ILE A 32 -1.17 -7.34 -18.75
CA ILE A 32 -0.45 -6.59 -19.78
C ILE A 32 -0.31 -7.53 -20.98
N ARG A 33 -0.98 -7.19 -22.08
CA ARG A 33 -1.04 -8.00 -23.31
C ARG A 33 -0.62 -7.20 -24.54
N ASN A 34 0.02 -7.86 -25.50
CA ASN A 34 0.25 -7.33 -26.85
C ASN A 34 -1.02 -7.42 -27.71
N LYS A 35 -0.92 -7.06 -28.99
CA LYS A 35 -2.07 -7.07 -29.91
C LYS A 35 -2.56 -8.49 -30.21
N GLU A 36 -1.68 -9.46 -30.04
CA GLU A 36 -1.87 -10.90 -30.25
C GLU A 36 -2.47 -11.58 -29.01
N GLY A 37 -2.64 -10.85 -27.90
CA GLY A 37 -3.20 -11.36 -26.64
C GLY A 37 -2.19 -12.07 -25.73
N GLU A 38 -0.91 -12.07 -26.09
CA GLU A 38 0.18 -12.63 -25.29
C GLU A 38 0.74 -11.61 -24.32
N GLY A 39 1.22 -12.06 -23.16
CA GLY A 39 1.86 -11.20 -22.18
C GLY A 39 1.86 -11.82 -20.79
N TYR A 40 1.84 -10.98 -19.76
CA TYR A 40 1.93 -11.41 -18.36
C TYR A 40 0.94 -10.64 -17.48
N ASP A 41 0.65 -11.18 -16.31
CA ASP A 41 -0.13 -10.49 -15.29
C ASP A 41 0.81 -9.75 -14.35
N GLU A 42 0.74 -8.43 -14.38
CA GLU A 42 1.42 -7.58 -13.41
C GLU A 42 0.71 -7.71 -12.06
N ILE A 43 1.45 -8.10 -11.02
CA ILE A 43 0.91 -8.23 -9.67
C ILE A 43 1.01 -6.89 -8.95
N LEU A 44 -0.13 -6.39 -8.50
CA LEU A 44 -0.26 -5.07 -7.89
C LEU A 44 -0.73 -5.23 -6.44
N ALA A 45 0.13 -4.80 -5.50
CA ALA A 45 -0.22 -4.74 -4.09
C ALA A 45 -1.25 -3.64 -3.81
N ARG A 46 -2.18 -3.91 -2.90
CA ARG A 46 -3.19 -2.96 -2.42
C ARG A 46 -3.39 -3.20 -0.92
N LEU A 47 -3.67 -2.15 -0.17
CA LEU A 47 -3.95 -2.28 1.26
C LEU A 47 -5.41 -1.91 1.52
N LYS A 48 -6.20 -2.85 2.01
CA LYS A 48 -7.58 -2.59 2.41
C LYS A 48 -7.60 -1.97 3.82
N TYR A 49 -8.48 -1.01 4.03
CA TYR A 49 -8.72 -0.37 5.32
C TYR A 49 -10.18 0.12 5.36
N ASP A 50 -10.64 0.60 6.52
CA ASP A 50 -12.04 1.03 6.70
C ASP A 50 -12.52 2.06 5.66
N GLY A 51 -11.61 2.90 5.15
CA GLY A 51 -11.91 3.93 4.15
C GLY A 51 -11.77 3.47 2.69
N GLY A 52 -11.49 2.19 2.43
CA GLY A 52 -11.41 1.61 1.09
C GLY A 52 -10.08 0.92 0.78
N ILE A 53 -9.55 1.17 -0.42
CA ILE A 53 -8.32 0.54 -0.91
C ILE A 53 -7.25 1.60 -1.15
N MET A 54 -6.07 1.35 -0.60
CA MET A 54 -4.89 2.19 -0.74
C MET A 54 -3.90 1.57 -1.72
N THR A 55 -3.35 2.40 -2.61
CA THR A 55 -2.33 2.03 -3.59
C THR A 55 -0.91 2.14 -3.02
N PRO A 56 0.08 1.40 -3.57
CA PRO A 56 1.43 1.35 -3.03
C PRO A 56 2.14 2.70 -2.92
N ASP A 57 1.88 3.63 -3.84
CA ASP A 57 2.46 4.98 -3.81
C ASP A 57 2.11 5.76 -2.52
N LYS A 58 1.02 5.40 -1.83
CA LYS A 58 0.61 6.03 -0.57
C LYS A 58 1.25 5.42 0.66
N PHE A 59 1.42 4.10 0.70
CA PHE A 59 1.89 3.42 1.90
C PHE A 59 3.37 3.02 1.88
N LEU A 60 3.96 2.72 0.70
CA LEU A 60 5.37 2.32 0.60
C LEU A 60 6.34 3.38 1.12
N PRO A 61 6.18 4.69 0.81
CA PRO A 61 7.09 5.70 1.34
C PRO A 61 7.08 5.77 2.87
N LEU A 62 5.92 5.57 3.50
CA LEU A 62 5.78 5.56 4.95
C LEU A 62 6.37 4.29 5.58
N ILE A 63 6.13 3.12 4.99
CA ILE A 63 6.77 1.87 5.44
C ILE A 63 8.29 2.00 5.40
N ALA A 64 8.84 2.54 4.30
CA ALA A 64 10.27 2.76 4.13
C ALA A 64 10.82 3.79 5.13
N GLN A 65 10.11 4.91 5.32
CA GLN A 65 10.52 5.98 6.24
C GLN A 65 10.56 5.51 7.70
N PHE A 66 9.59 4.69 8.11
CA PHE A 66 9.46 4.24 9.50
C PHE A 66 10.10 2.86 9.75
N ASN A 67 10.87 2.33 8.79
CA ASN A 67 11.54 1.03 8.88
C ASN A 67 10.59 -0.13 9.25
N LEU A 68 9.34 -0.07 8.81
CA LEU A 68 8.40 -1.18 8.95
C LEU A 68 8.82 -2.38 8.07
N SER A 69 9.80 -2.21 7.20
CA SER A 69 10.41 -3.26 6.37
C SER A 69 11.02 -4.42 7.17
N ALA A 70 11.42 -4.21 8.43
CA ALA A 70 12.06 -5.26 9.23
C ALA A 70 11.09 -6.28 9.86
N ARG A 71 9.77 -6.12 9.68
CA ARG A 71 8.74 -7.06 10.19
C ARG A 71 8.03 -7.87 9.09
N PHE A 72 8.55 -7.81 7.87
CA PHE A 72 8.11 -8.63 6.74
C PHE A 72 9.25 -9.55 6.30
#